data_AF-A0A9P7AF37-F1
#
_entry.id   AF-A0A9P7AF37-F1
#
_cell.length_a   1.000
_cell.length_b   1.000
_cell.length_c   1.000
_cell.angle_alpha   90.00
_cell.angle_beta   90.00
_cell.angle_gamma   90.00
#
_symmetry.space_group_name_H-M   'P 1'
#
loop_
_entity.id
_entity.type
_entity.pdbx_description
1 polymer ?
#
loop_
_entity_poly.entity_id
_entity_poly.type
_entity_poly.pdbx_seq_one_letter_code
_entity_poly.pdbx_strand_id
1 'polypeptide(L)'
;MVAPIENIGIQTAKYCNVASLGVLIFDYFLTLEPEIRWAWNRRWNVARVLFVISRYMAFVAAGMTSYAILATRANENCSNFSRASNAIHIISIVAAEGLLIIRTYAFWKQSKKLLAVLLVLAAICVACGVGITDFVGGLLAVPVNPSAPPTGNCNFETTRGSAIQYGFLIAYELLLLSLTVFKRYEYYNDCNGRLVRAIFQGGVRYMTAIIFVSVVNIVITSAVPVSCILYALI
;
A
#
# COMPACT_ATOMS: atom_id res chain seq x y z
N MET A 1 -10.96 -13.43 29.82
CA MET A 1 -10.35 -14.60 29.14
C MET A 1 -10.11 -14.35 27.64
N VAL A 2 -9.67 -13.14 27.22
CA VAL A 2 -9.40 -12.77 25.80
C VAL A 2 -7.89 -12.78 25.47
N ALA A 3 -7.04 -12.79 26.49
CA ALA A 3 -5.57 -12.70 26.37
C ALA A 3 -4.85 -13.80 25.53
N PRO A 4 -5.29 -15.08 25.47
CA PRO A 4 -4.51 -16.08 24.72
C PRO A 4 -4.64 -15.93 23.20
N ILE A 5 -5.76 -15.41 22.69
CA ILE A 5 -6.00 -15.22 21.25
C ILE A 5 -5.22 -13.99 20.74
N GLU A 6 -5.12 -12.95 21.56
CA GLU A 6 -4.40 -11.70 21.23
C GLU A 6 -2.90 -11.94 21.01
N ASN A 7 -2.27 -12.78 21.84
CA ASN A 7 -0.85 -13.14 21.70
C ASN A 7 -0.55 -13.91 20.40
N ILE A 8 -1.48 -14.78 19.97
CA ILE A 8 -1.32 -15.56 18.73
C ILE A 8 -1.38 -14.63 17.51
N GLY A 9 -2.27 -13.63 17.52
CA GLY A 9 -2.36 -12.64 16.44
C GLY A 9 -1.09 -11.81 16.28
N ILE A 10 -0.56 -11.30 17.40
CA ILE A 10 0.69 -10.52 17.41
C ILE A 10 1.89 -11.36 16.93
N GLN A 11 1.96 -12.62 17.34
CA GLN A 11 3.03 -13.51 16.94
C GLN A 11 2.93 -13.89 15.45
N THR A 12 1.72 -14.12 14.95
CA THR A 12 1.47 -14.41 13.53
C THR A 12 1.88 -13.24 12.64
N ALA A 13 1.52 -12.01 13.04
CA ALA A 13 1.91 -10.80 12.32
C ALA A 13 3.44 -10.64 12.19
N LYS A 14 4.17 -10.83 13.31
CA LYS A 14 5.63 -10.77 13.31
C LYS A 14 6.25 -11.78 12.34
N TYR A 15 5.74 -13.02 12.31
CA TYR A 15 6.20 -14.02 11.35
C TYR A 15 5.86 -13.65 9.91
N CYS A 16 4.65 -13.12 9.67
CA CYS A 16 4.24 -12.61 8.36
C CYS A 16 5.15 -11.47 7.88
N ASN A 17 5.55 -10.54 8.75
CA ASN A 17 6.45 -9.44 8.40
C ASN A 17 7.88 -9.89 8.13
N VAL A 18 8.39 -10.87 8.87
CA VAL A 18 9.69 -11.48 8.56
C VAL A 18 9.63 -12.26 7.24
N ALA A 19 8.55 -12.99 7.00
CA ALA A 19 8.35 -13.72 5.75
C ALA A 19 8.21 -12.78 4.54
N SER A 20 7.43 -11.70 4.68
CA SER A 20 7.27 -10.69 3.63
C SER A 20 8.59 -10.00 3.32
N LEU A 21 9.40 -9.71 4.34
CA LEU A 21 10.76 -9.20 4.19
C LEU A 21 11.67 -10.16 3.43
N GLY A 22 11.62 -11.44 3.76
CA GLY A 22 12.38 -12.48 3.06
C GLY A 22 12.00 -12.54 1.57
N VAL A 23 10.72 -12.52 1.27
CA VAL A 23 10.21 -12.49 -0.12
C VAL A 23 10.65 -11.22 -0.84
N LEU A 24 10.59 -10.06 -0.17
CA LEU A 24 10.97 -8.77 -0.74
C LEU A 24 12.47 -8.71 -1.06
N ILE A 25 13.33 -9.25 -0.19
CA ILE A 25 14.77 -9.36 -0.44
C ILE A 25 15.04 -10.35 -1.59
N PHE A 26 14.34 -11.47 -1.63
CA PHE A 26 14.49 -12.45 -2.70
C PHE A 26 14.09 -11.90 -4.07
N ASP A 27 12.93 -11.25 -4.15
CA ASP A 27 12.47 -10.57 -5.37
C ASP A 27 13.42 -9.44 -5.77
N TYR A 28 14.03 -8.77 -4.78
CA TYR A 28 15.03 -7.75 -5.04
C TYR A 28 16.25 -8.29 -5.80
N PHE A 29 16.83 -9.40 -5.33
CA PHE A 29 17.99 -9.99 -5.98
C PHE A 29 17.68 -10.52 -7.38
N LEU A 30 16.49 -11.10 -7.58
CA LEU A 30 16.06 -11.59 -8.90
C LEU A 30 15.89 -10.46 -9.92
N THR A 31 15.40 -9.31 -9.48
CA THR A 31 15.13 -8.17 -10.36
C THR A 31 16.33 -7.22 -10.51
N LEU A 32 17.37 -7.36 -9.68
CA LEU A 32 18.55 -6.49 -9.68
C LEU A 32 19.35 -6.55 -10.99
N GLU A 33 19.61 -7.75 -11.51
CA GLU A 33 20.39 -7.92 -12.73
C GLU A 33 19.74 -7.23 -13.96
N PRO A 34 18.46 -7.47 -14.27
CA PRO A 34 17.79 -6.75 -15.35
C PRO A 34 17.63 -5.26 -15.01
N GLU A 35 17.41 -4.88 -13.75
CA GLU A 35 17.28 -3.47 -13.40
C GLU A 35 18.57 -2.69 -13.64
N ILE A 36 19.74 -3.20 -13.27
CA ILE A 36 21.02 -2.53 -13.53
C ILE A 36 21.25 -2.40 -15.05
N ARG A 37 21.02 -3.47 -15.82
CA ARG A 37 21.25 -3.47 -17.28
C ARG A 37 20.31 -2.51 -18.03
N TRP A 38 19.03 -2.49 -17.68
CA TRP A 38 18.00 -1.75 -18.43
C TRP A 38 17.71 -0.37 -17.87
N ALA A 39 17.85 -0.19 -16.56
CA ALA A 39 17.59 1.07 -15.91
C ALA A 39 18.83 1.97 -16.02
N TRP A 40 20.03 1.54 -15.64
CA TRP A 40 21.18 2.44 -15.51
C TRP A 40 21.55 3.18 -16.81
N ASN A 41 21.31 2.56 -17.96
CA ASN A 41 21.67 3.12 -19.27
C ASN A 41 20.56 3.94 -19.97
N ARG A 42 19.39 4.13 -19.33
CA ARG A 42 18.21 4.76 -19.95
C ARG A 42 17.82 6.06 -19.24
N ARG A 43 17.28 7.03 -19.99
CA ARG A 43 16.85 8.34 -19.47
C ARG A 43 15.86 8.18 -18.30
N TRP A 44 16.05 8.97 -17.25
CA TRP A 44 15.13 9.04 -16.12
C TRP A 44 13.76 9.53 -16.60
N ASN A 45 12.71 8.78 -16.27
CA ASN A 45 11.33 9.11 -16.57
C ASN A 45 10.49 8.94 -15.31
N VAL A 46 9.35 9.62 -15.22
CA VAL A 46 8.50 9.67 -14.01
C VAL A 46 8.13 8.28 -13.50
N ALA A 47 7.76 7.37 -14.40
CA ALA A 47 7.44 5.97 -14.06
C ALA A 47 8.56 5.27 -13.30
N ARG A 48 9.81 5.54 -13.67
CA ARG A 48 10.99 4.93 -13.06
C ARG A 48 11.26 5.51 -11.69
N VAL A 49 11.11 6.82 -11.53
CA VAL A 49 11.27 7.48 -10.22
C VAL A 49 10.26 6.91 -9.23
N LEU A 50 8.99 6.79 -9.64
CA LEU A 50 7.93 6.21 -8.79
C LEU A 50 8.18 4.72 -8.48
N PHE A 51 8.67 3.95 -9.46
CA PHE A 51 9.07 2.56 -9.24
C PHE A 51 10.19 2.43 -8.21
N VAL A 52 11.23 3.26 -8.32
CA VAL A 52 12.33 3.30 -7.35
C VAL A 52 11.81 3.70 -5.98
N ILE A 53 11.03 4.79 -5.87
CA ILE A 53 10.49 5.24 -4.57
C ILE A 53 9.65 4.14 -3.93
N SER A 54 8.67 3.58 -4.62
CA SER A 54 7.81 2.51 -4.07
C SER A 54 8.62 1.30 -3.58
N ARG A 55 9.67 0.92 -4.31
CA ARG A 55 10.52 -0.21 -3.95
C ARG A 55 11.46 0.06 -2.78
N TYR A 56 12.18 1.18 -2.79
CA TYR A 56 13.13 1.51 -1.73
C TYR A 56 12.43 1.92 -0.44
N MET A 57 11.24 2.55 -0.52
CA MET A 57 10.45 2.88 0.65
C MET A 57 9.94 1.64 1.40
N ALA A 58 9.72 0.51 0.72
CA ALA A 58 9.36 -0.75 1.40
C ALA A 58 10.49 -1.25 2.32
N PHE A 59 11.76 -1.11 1.90
CA PHE A 59 12.91 -1.41 2.76
C PHE A 59 13.01 -0.46 3.95
N VAL A 60 12.78 0.84 3.72
CA VAL A 60 12.77 1.84 4.79
C VAL A 60 11.67 1.53 5.81
N ALA A 61 10.46 1.21 5.34
CA ALA A 61 9.33 0.85 6.21
C ALA A 61 9.68 -0.36 7.09
N ALA A 62 10.29 -1.38 6.52
CA ALA A 62 10.73 -2.55 7.28
C ALA A 62 11.88 -2.28 8.26
N GLY A 63 12.81 -1.39 7.90
CA GLY A 63 13.81 -0.90 8.84
C GLY A 63 13.17 -0.16 10.01
N MET A 64 12.18 0.69 9.74
CA MET A 64 11.45 1.43 10.76
C MET A 64 10.67 0.50 11.70
N THR A 65 9.98 -0.52 11.20
CA THR A 65 9.27 -1.47 12.09
C THR A 65 10.23 -2.17 13.05
N SER A 66 11.43 -2.54 12.57
CA SER A 66 12.46 -3.13 13.44
C SER A 66 12.97 -2.14 14.50
N TYR A 67 13.16 -0.86 14.13
CA TYR A 67 13.56 0.19 15.04
C TYR A 67 12.48 0.51 16.08
N ALA A 68 11.21 0.54 15.67
CA ALA A 68 10.07 0.80 16.54
C ALA A 68 10.01 -0.19 17.72
N ILE A 69 10.32 -1.46 17.45
CA ILE A 69 10.37 -2.52 18.48
C ILE A 69 11.47 -2.25 19.50
N LEU A 70 12.64 -1.78 19.05
CA LEU A 70 13.78 -1.46 19.91
C LEU A 70 13.52 -0.18 20.72
N ALA A 71 13.01 0.87 20.09
CA ALA A 71 12.69 2.15 20.73
C ALA A 71 11.58 2.01 21.78
N THR A 72 10.58 1.16 21.52
CA THR A 72 9.52 0.83 22.49
C THR A 72 10.10 0.15 23.73
N ARG A 73 11.12 -0.71 23.59
CA ARG A 73 11.81 -1.31 24.75
C ARG A 73 12.65 -0.31 25.54
N ALA A 74 13.12 0.74 24.88
CA ALA A 74 13.97 1.77 25.48
C ALA A 74 13.20 2.94 26.12
N ASN A 75 11.85 2.95 26.06
CA ASN A 75 11.00 4.04 26.55
C ASN A 75 11.40 5.43 26.00
N GLU A 76 11.83 5.49 24.74
CA GLU A 76 12.18 6.76 24.09
C GLU A 76 10.93 7.56 23.68
N ASN A 77 11.07 8.89 23.62
CA ASN A 77 10.02 9.77 23.09
C ASN A 77 9.81 9.52 21.59
N CYS A 78 8.78 8.75 21.24
CA CYS A 78 8.53 8.29 19.87
C CYS A 78 7.62 9.20 19.02
N SER A 79 7.34 10.43 19.47
CA SER A 79 6.51 11.37 18.71
C SER A 79 7.11 11.76 17.35
N ASN A 80 8.42 12.00 17.31
CA ASN A 80 9.14 12.31 16.06
C ASN A 80 9.21 11.09 15.13
N PHE A 81 9.43 9.90 15.70
CA PHE A 81 9.48 8.65 14.97
C PHE A 81 8.13 8.34 14.31
N SER A 82 7.03 8.46 15.04
CA SER A 82 5.67 8.24 14.51
C SER A 82 5.34 9.21 13.37
N ARG A 83 5.71 10.49 13.48
CA ARG A 83 5.54 11.46 12.39
C ARG A 83 6.34 11.10 11.14
N ALA A 84 7.61 10.71 11.31
CA ALA A 84 8.46 10.30 10.20
C ALA A 84 7.93 9.03 9.52
N SER A 85 7.46 8.07 10.32
CA SER A 85 6.91 6.80 9.83
C SER A 85 5.63 7.02 9.01
N ASN A 86 4.73 7.88 9.50
CA ASN A 86 3.55 8.33 8.76
C ASN A 86 3.90 8.96 7.41
N ALA A 87 4.88 9.87 7.37
CA ALA A 87 5.29 10.52 6.14
C ALA A 87 5.84 9.52 5.11
N ILE A 88 6.69 8.57 5.55
CA ILE A 88 7.26 7.54 4.68
C ILE A 88 6.16 6.64 4.11
N HIS A 89 5.19 6.27 4.94
CA HIS A 89 4.06 5.45 4.51
C HIS A 89 3.22 6.17 3.44
N ILE A 90 2.88 7.45 3.66
CA ILE A 90 2.15 8.26 2.67
C ILE A 90 2.92 8.35 1.35
N ILE A 91 4.23 8.62 1.39
CA ILE A 91 5.05 8.69 0.17
C ILE A 91 5.05 7.35 -0.57
N SER A 92 5.15 6.23 0.17
CA SER A 92 5.12 4.89 -0.41
C SER A 92 3.81 4.60 -1.14
N ILE A 93 2.68 5.00 -0.55
CA ILE A 93 1.34 4.86 -1.12
C ILE A 93 1.22 5.71 -2.39
N VAL A 94 1.57 7.00 -2.31
CA VAL A 94 1.49 7.90 -3.48
C VAL A 94 2.36 7.40 -4.63
N ALA A 95 3.54 6.84 -4.33
CA ALA A 95 4.40 6.26 -5.35
C ALA A 95 3.78 5.02 -6.02
N ALA A 96 3.18 4.13 -5.23
CA ALA A 96 2.50 2.94 -5.75
C ALA A 96 1.27 3.31 -6.61
N GLU A 97 0.42 4.22 -6.14
CA GLU A 97 -0.74 4.73 -6.87
C GLU A 97 -0.34 5.41 -8.18
N GLY A 98 0.68 6.27 -8.14
CA GLY A 98 1.21 6.92 -9.32
C GLY A 98 1.70 5.91 -10.37
N LEU A 99 2.31 4.80 -9.94
CA LEU A 99 2.75 3.73 -10.84
C LEU A 99 1.56 3.03 -11.52
N LEU A 100 0.48 2.75 -10.79
CA LEU A 100 -0.76 2.18 -11.34
C LEU A 100 -1.42 3.13 -12.34
N ILE A 101 -1.48 4.43 -12.04
CA ILE A 101 -2.03 5.44 -12.96
C ILE A 101 -1.21 5.52 -14.25
N ILE A 102 0.11 5.61 -14.16
CA ILE A 102 0.99 5.68 -15.35
C ILE A 102 0.84 4.41 -16.20
N ARG A 103 0.74 3.24 -15.56
CA ARG A 103 0.54 1.98 -16.25
C ARG A 103 -0.80 1.97 -17.00
N THR A 104 -1.88 2.40 -16.36
CA THR A 104 -3.21 2.51 -16.97
C THR A 104 -3.20 3.50 -18.12
N TYR A 105 -2.54 4.66 -17.94
CA TYR A 105 -2.37 5.69 -18.96
C TYR A 105 -1.61 5.19 -20.20
N ALA A 106 -0.57 4.37 -20.01
CA ALA A 106 0.16 3.76 -21.10
C ALA A 106 -0.71 2.80 -21.94
N PHE A 107 -1.60 2.02 -21.30
CA PHE A 107 -2.55 1.16 -22.01
C PHE A 107 -3.64 1.94 -22.77
N TRP A 108 -3.98 3.13 -22.29
CA TRP A 108 -4.99 4.00 -22.91
C TRP A 108 -4.40 5.01 -23.91
N LYS A 109 -3.41 4.55 -24.69
CA LYS A 109 -2.75 5.31 -25.77
C LYS A 109 -2.32 6.73 -25.34
N GLN A 110 -1.95 6.92 -24.07
CA GLN A 110 -1.53 8.21 -23.53
C GLN A 110 -2.57 9.33 -23.68
N SER A 111 -3.86 9.00 -23.52
CA SER A 111 -4.94 9.98 -23.57
C SER A 111 -4.93 10.91 -22.35
N LYS A 112 -4.55 12.18 -22.54
CA LYS A 112 -4.49 13.19 -21.46
C LYS A 112 -5.83 13.38 -20.74
N LYS A 113 -6.95 13.15 -21.43
CA LYS A 113 -8.30 13.19 -20.85
C LYS A 113 -8.49 12.15 -19.75
N LEU A 114 -8.07 10.90 -19.99
CA LEU A 114 -8.17 9.85 -18.99
C LEU A 114 -7.29 10.17 -17.79
N LEU A 115 -6.06 10.63 -18.02
CA LEU A 115 -5.16 11.01 -16.93
C LEU A 115 -5.79 12.10 -16.05
N ALA A 116 -6.39 13.13 -16.65
CA ALA A 116 -7.09 14.18 -15.92
C ALA A 116 -8.26 13.61 -15.09
N VAL A 117 -9.08 12.72 -15.67
CA VAL A 117 -10.18 12.07 -14.96
C VAL A 117 -9.66 11.23 -13.77
N LEU A 118 -8.61 10.44 -13.97
CA LEU A 118 -8.03 9.60 -12.92
C LEU A 118 -7.45 10.44 -11.78
N LEU A 119 -6.78 11.56 -12.09
CA LEU A 119 -6.22 12.46 -11.08
C LEU A 119 -7.30 13.21 -10.31
N VAL A 120 -8.34 13.69 -11.00
CA VAL A 120 -9.49 14.34 -10.34
C VAL A 120 -10.20 13.35 -9.42
N LEU A 121 -10.42 12.11 -9.89
CA LEU A 121 -11.03 11.07 -9.08
C LEU A 121 -10.18 10.73 -7.84
N ALA A 122 -8.85 10.62 -8.00
CA ALA A 122 -7.94 10.43 -6.86
C ALA A 122 -8.05 11.57 -5.84
N ALA A 123 -8.07 12.82 -6.30
CA ALA A 123 -8.23 13.99 -5.43
C ALA A 123 -9.56 13.97 -4.67
N ILE A 124 -10.65 13.57 -5.33
CA ILE A 124 -11.96 13.40 -4.68
C ILE A 124 -11.91 12.30 -3.62
N CYS A 125 -11.35 11.12 -3.93
CA CYS A 125 -11.22 10.02 -2.97
C CYS A 125 -10.43 10.44 -1.73
N VAL A 126 -9.32 11.17 -1.91
CA VAL A 126 -8.53 11.70 -0.79
C VAL A 126 -9.32 12.73 0.01
N ALA A 127 -9.97 13.69 -0.66
CA ALA A 127 -10.76 14.73 0.01
C ALA A 127 -11.92 14.13 0.83
N CYS A 128 -12.65 13.16 0.26
CA CYS A 128 -13.70 12.44 0.97
C CYS A 128 -13.14 11.62 2.14
N GLY A 129 -12.03 10.90 1.93
CA GLY A 129 -11.38 10.11 2.99
C GLY A 129 -10.97 10.97 4.18
N VAL A 130 -10.32 12.11 3.94
CA VAL A 130 -9.93 13.06 4.99
C VAL A 130 -11.15 13.70 5.64
N GLY A 131 -12.08 14.26 4.85
CA GLY A 131 -13.25 14.96 5.39
C GLY A 131 -14.15 14.06 6.25
N ILE A 132 -14.38 12.81 5.85
CA ILE A 132 -15.16 11.84 6.64
C ILE A 132 -14.40 11.46 7.92
N THR A 133 -13.08 11.29 7.83
CA THR A 133 -12.25 10.98 9.00
C THR A 133 -12.30 12.09 10.04
N ASP A 134 -12.15 13.34 9.61
CA ASP A 134 -12.18 14.51 10.50
C ASP A 134 -13.58 14.70 11.11
N PHE A 135 -14.64 14.49 10.32
CA PHE A 135 -16.02 14.56 10.78
C PHE A 135 -16.33 13.50 11.85
N VAL A 136 -15.95 12.24 11.61
CA VAL A 136 -16.14 11.14 12.57
C VAL A 136 -15.27 11.34 13.82
N GLY A 137 -14.03 11.84 13.63
CA GLY A 137 -13.13 12.17 14.73
C GLY A 137 -13.69 13.29 15.64
N GLY A 138 -14.31 14.31 15.05
CA GLY A 138 -14.98 15.38 15.79
C GLY A 138 -16.23 14.91 16.55
N LEU A 139 -16.99 13.98 15.98
CA LEU A 139 -18.18 13.39 16.61
C LEU A 139 -17.86 12.42 17.76
N LEU A 140 -16.75 11.68 17.64
CA LEU A 140 -16.33 10.66 18.62
C LEU A 140 -15.22 11.17 19.56
N ALA A 141 -15.01 12.48 19.64
CA ALA A 141 -14.03 13.09 20.52
C ALA A 141 -14.37 12.81 21.98
N VAL A 142 -13.89 11.69 22.51
CA VAL A 142 -13.82 11.43 23.94
C VAL A 142 -12.80 12.42 24.53
N PRO A 143 -13.11 13.17 25.59
CA PRO A 143 -12.14 14.05 26.23
C PRO A 143 -10.94 13.21 26.67
N VAL A 144 -9.80 13.45 26.04
CA VAL A 144 -8.53 12.81 26.38
C VAL A 144 -8.17 13.26 27.79
N ASN A 145 -8.20 12.32 28.75
CA ASN A 145 -7.79 12.59 30.12
C ASN A 145 -6.29 12.94 30.10
N PRO A 146 -5.89 14.17 30.45
CA PRO A 146 -4.49 14.61 30.36
C PRO A 146 -3.56 13.93 31.38
N SER A 147 -4.11 13.04 32.23
CA SER A 147 -3.41 12.32 33.30
C SER A 147 -2.99 10.89 32.93
N ALA A 148 -3.27 10.43 31.71
CA ALA A 148 -2.80 9.11 31.27
C ALA A 148 -1.28 9.19 30.99
N PRO A 149 -0.45 8.35 31.62
CA PRO A 149 0.98 8.33 31.34
C PRO A 149 1.18 8.04 29.84
N PRO A 150 2.17 8.67 29.18
CA PRO A 150 2.50 8.33 27.81
C PRO A 150 2.90 6.85 27.79
N THR A 151 2.00 6.00 27.30
CA THR A 151 2.35 4.62 26.98
C THR A 151 3.44 4.71 25.92
N GLY A 152 4.68 4.37 26.28
CA GLY A 152 5.89 4.43 25.44
C GLY A 152 5.88 3.49 24.24
N ASN A 153 4.73 3.30 23.61
CA ASN A 153 4.56 2.44 22.45
C ASN A 153 4.88 3.25 21.20
N CYS A 154 6.00 2.95 20.55
CA CYS A 154 6.43 3.58 19.30
C CYS A 154 5.71 2.99 18.09
N ASN A 155 4.46 2.58 18.28
CA ASN A 155 3.67 1.88 17.28
C ASN A 155 2.98 2.89 16.35
N PHE A 156 2.71 2.44 15.13
CA PHE A 156 1.91 3.17 14.17
C PHE A 156 0.45 3.18 14.67
N GLU A 157 0.06 4.26 15.38
CA GLU A 157 -1.33 4.39 15.84
C GLU A 157 -2.25 4.66 14.65
N THR A 158 -2.90 3.60 14.19
CA THR A 158 -3.95 3.69 13.17
C THR A 158 -5.26 3.95 13.89
N THR A 159 -5.74 5.19 13.84
CA THR A 159 -7.03 5.58 14.43
C THR A 159 -8.18 4.93 13.64
N ARG A 160 -9.36 4.73 14.26
CA ARG A 160 -10.54 4.17 13.57
C ARG A 160 -10.90 4.94 12.28
N GLY A 161 -10.56 6.23 12.20
CA GLY A 161 -10.71 7.04 10.99
C GLY A 161 -9.81 6.61 9.82
N SER A 162 -8.60 6.10 10.08
CA SER A 162 -7.68 5.63 9.05
C SER A 162 -8.23 4.43 8.26
N ALA A 163 -9.08 3.59 8.87
CA ALA A 163 -9.74 2.49 8.16
C ALA A 163 -10.64 3.00 7.01
N ILE A 164 -11.27 4.16 7.18
CA ILE A 164 -12.10 4.78 6.15
C ILE A 164 -11.23 5.24 4.98
N GLN A 165 -10.09 5.87 5.27
CA GLN A 165 -9.13 6.33 4.26
C GLN A 165 -8.58 5.16 3.43
N TYR A 166 -8.17 4.07 4.09
CA TYR A 166 -7.75 2.85 3.40
C TYR A 166 -8.87 2.22 2.57
N GLY A 167 -10.13 2.30 3.02
CA GLY A 167 -11.27 1.86 2.24
C GLY A 167 -11.40 2.59 0.89
N PHE A 168 -11.30 3.93 0.90
CA PHE A 168 -11.29 4.72 -0.33
C PHE A 168 -10.08 4.41 -1.22
N LEU A 169 -8.91 4.20 -0.61
CA LEU A 169 -7.69 3.88 -1.32
C LEU A 169 -7.82 2.55 -2.07
N ILE A 170 -8.25 1.49 -1.38
CA ILE A 170 -8.41 0.17 -1.99
C ILE A 170 -9.51 0.19 -3.06
N ALA A 171 -10.60 0.94 -2.85
CA ALA A 171 -11.63 1.11 -3.87
C ALA A 171 -11.07 1.77 -5.15
N TYR A 172 -10.21 2.76 -5.01
CA TYR A 172 -9.53 3.41 -6.13
C TYR A 172 -8.54 2.46 -6.82
N GLU A 173 -7.78 1.67 -6.06
CA GLU A 173 -6.88 0.64 -6.60
C GLU A 173 -7.65 -0.39 -7.44
N LEU A 174 -8.78 -0.90 -6.95
CA LEU A 174 -9.64 -1.83 -7.69
C LEU A 174 -10.19 -1.21 -8.98
N LEU A 175 -10.52 0.08 -8.96
CA LEU A 175 -10.95 0.81 -10.15
C LEU A 175 -9.82 0.90 -11.20
N LEU A 176 -8.59 1.22 -10.79
CA LEU A 176 -7.43 1.26 -11.70
C LEU A 176 -7.10 -0.12 -12.28
N LEU A 177 -7.11 -1.16 -11.44
CA LEU A 177 -6.84 -2.53 -11.85
C LEU A 177 -7.92 -3.04 -12.81
N SER A 178 -9.20 -2.79 -12.52
CA SER A 178 -10.31 -3.19 -13.40
C SER A 178 -10.26 -2.47 -14.75
N LEU A 179 -9.99 -1.16 -14.79
CA LEU A 179 -9.80 -0.42 -16.05
C LEU A 179 -8.62 -0.97 -16.86
N THR A 180 -7.52 -1.31 -16.18
CA THR A 180 -6.34 -1.89 -16.83
C THR A 180 -6.67 -3.27 -17.43
N VAL A 181 -7.38 -4.13 -16.69
CA VAL A 181 -7.81 -5.45 -17.17
C VAL A 181 -8.79 -5.33 -18.33
N PHE A 182 -9.79 -4.45 -18.22
CA PHE A 182 -10.77 -4.21 -19.27
C PHE A 182 -10.11 -3.81 -20.58
N LYS A 183 -9.23 -2.79 -20.55
CA LYS A 183 -8.55 -2.32 -21.77
C LYS A 183 -7.59 -3.37 -22.32
N ARG A 184 -6.94 -4.13 -21.44
CA ARG A 184 -6.05 -5.23 -21.82
C ARG A 184 -6.82 -6.36 -22.51
N TYR A 185 -8.05 -6.65 -22.09
CA TYR A 185 -8.91 -7.64 -22.72
C TYR A 185 -9.41 -7.19 -24.10
N GLU A 186 -9.81 -5.92 -24.23
CA GLU A 186 -10.17 -5.31 -25.51
C GLU A 186 -9.01 -5.43 -26.53
N TYR A 187 -7.80 -5.04 -26.11
CA TYR A 187 -6.61 -5.09 -26.98
C TYR A 187 -6.13 -6.52 -27.29
N TYR A 188 -6.40 -7.49 -26.41
CA TYR A 188 -6.07 -8.89 -26.64
C TYR A 188 -6.81 -9.46 -27.86
N ASN A 189 -8.04 -9.00 -28.11
CA ASN A 189 -8.85 -9.49 -29.22
C ASN A 189 -8.29 -9.04 -30.60
N ASP A 190 -7.60 -7.90 -30.64
CA ASP A 190 -7.06 -7.30 -31.87
C ASP A 190 -5.64 -7.77 -32.24
N CYS A 191 -4.93 -8.49 -31.35
CA CYS A 191 -3.51 -8.85 -31.58
C CYS A 191 -3.31 -10.26 -32.17
N ASN A 192 -2.61 -10.33 -33.31
CA ASN A 192 -2.39 -11.58 -34.08
C ASN A 192 -0.98 -12.23 -33.91
N GLY A 193 -0.23 -11.90 -32.86
CA GLY A 193 1.14 -12.42 -32.62
C GLY A 193 1.26 -13.38 -31.44
N ARG A 194 1.89 -14.56 -31.63
CA ARG A 194 2.07 -15.58 -30.56
C ARG A 194 2.85 -15.06 -29.34
N LEU A 195 3.91 -14.27 -29.55
CA LEU A 195 4.73 -13.73 -28.46
C LEU A 195 3.97 -12.67 -27.64
N VAL A 196 3.30 -11.74 -28.33
CA VAL A 196 2.45 -10.72 -27.69
C VAL A 196 1.34 -11.39 -26.89
N ARG A 197 0.68 -12.39 -27.47
CA ARG A 197 -0.39 -13.15 -26.80
C ARG A 197 0.09 -13.86 -25.54
N ALA A 198 1.26 -14.49 -25.57
CA ALA A 198 1.84 -15.16 -24.41
C ALA A 198 2.17 -14.18 -23.26
N ILE A 199 2.80 -13.04 -23.58
CA ILE A 199 3.12 -11.99 -22.60
C ILE A 199 1.84 -11.40 -22.00
N PHE A 200 0.83 -11.15 -22.83
CA PHE A 200 -0.46 -10.64 -22.38
C PHE A 200 -1.20 -11.64 -21.49
N GLN A 201 -1.24 -12.93 -21.85
CA GLN A 201 -1.88 -13.97 -21.03
C GLN A 201 -1.24 -14.12 -19.66
N GLY A 202 0.10 -14.16 -19.59
CA GLY A 202 0.80 -14.18 -18.30
C GLY A 202 0.47 -12.95 -17.46
N GLY A 203 0.45 -11.78 -18.10
CA GLY A 203 0.09 -10.52 -17.46
C GLY A 203 -1.37 -10.44 -16.97
N VAL A 204 -2.34 -10.99 -17.69
CA VAL A 204 -3.76 -11.02 -17.26
C VAL A 204 -3.92 -11.94 -16.05
N ARG A 205 -3.35 -13.15 -16.09
CA ARG A 205 -3.43 -14.10 -14.96
C ARG A 205 -2.88 -13.49 -13.67
N TYR A 206 -1.72 -12.83 -13.77
CA TYR A 206 -1.12 -12.11 -12.65
C TYR A 206 -2.03 -10.99 -12.12
N MET A 207 -2.62 -10.18 -13.01
CA MET A 207 -3.52 -9.10 -12.61
C MET A 207 -4.81 -9.60 -11.96
N THR A 208 -5.42 -10.64 -12.50
CA THR A 208 -6.62 -11.26 -11.91
C THR A 208 -6.32 -11.84 -10.53
N ALA A 209 -5.14 -12.46 -10.35
CA ALA A 209 -4.71 -12.95 -9.05
C ALA A 209 -4.53 -11.81 -8.03
N ILE A 210 -3.93 -10.68 -8.42
CA ILE A 210 -3.81 -9.51 -7.55
C ILE A 210 -5.19 -9.00 -7.12
N ILE A 211 -6.12 -8.81 -8.06
CA ILE A 211 -7.48 -8.34 -7.74
C ILE A 211 -8.15 -9.29 -6.74
N PHE A 212 -8.02 -10.60 -6.93
CA PHE A 212 -8.56 -11.59 -6.00
C PHE A 212 -7.95 -11.44 -4.60
N VAL A 213 -6.61 -11.34 -4.51
CA VAL A 213 -5.92 -11.14 -3.22
C VAL A 213 -6.34 -9.82 -2.56
N SER A 214 -6.46 -8.73 -3.31
CA SER A 214 -6.91 -7.44 -2.78
C SER A 214 -8.34 -7.51 -2.26
N VAL A 215 -9.26 -8.18 -2.96
CA VAL A 215 -10.64 -8.39 -2.48
C VAL A 215 -10.67 -9.24 -1.21
N VAL A 216 -9.89 -10.31 -1.14
CA VAL A 216 -9.75 -11.13 0.07
C VAL A 216 -9.22 -10.28 1.23
N ASN A 217 -8.21 -9.43 0.98
CA ASN A 217 -7.71 -8.49 2.00
C ASN A 217 -8.80 -7.54 2.52
N ILE A 218 -9.70 -7.03 1.67
CA ILE A 218 -10.84 -6.19 2.10
C ILE A 218 -11.82 -6.98 2.96
N VAL A 219 -12.15 -8.21 2.55
CA VAL A 219 -13.07 -9.07 3.30
C VAL A 219 -12.49 -9.41 4.67
N ILE A 220 -11.21 -9.75 4.73
CA ILE A 220 -10.49 -9.97 5.98
C ILE A 220 -10.51 -8.68 6.82
N THR A 221 -10.22 -7.54 6.22
CA THR A 221 -10.17 -6.25 6.93
C THR A 221 -11.54 -5.82 7.49
N SER A 222 -12.63 -6.17 6.81
CA SER A 222 -13.99 -5.83 7.25
C SER A 222 -14.60 -6.86 8.20
N ALA A 223 -14.21 -8.13 8.10
CA ALA A 223 -14.69 -9.21 8.97
C ALA A 223 -13.87 -9.35 10.27
N VAL A 224 -12.59 -9.00 10.26
CA VAL A 224 -11.72 -9.07 11.43
C VAL A 224 -11.80 -7.75 12.21
N PRO A 225 -11.96 -7.77 13.55
CA PRO A 225 -11.95 -6.54 14.33
C PRO A 225 -10.63 -5.78 14.13
N VAL A 226 -10.74 -4.46 13.96
CA VAL A 226 -9.66 -3.52 13.59
C VAL A 226 -8.38 -3.70 14.42
N SER A 227 -8.50 -4.20 15.65
CA SER A 227 -7.40 -4.54 16.54
C SER A 227 -6.48 -5.64 15.99
N CYS A 228 -6.99 -6.68 15.32
CA CYS A 228 -6.16 -7.76 14.78
C CYS A 228 -5.46 -7.39 13.46
N ILE A 229 -6.06 -6.49 12.66
CA ILE A 229 -5.46 -5.98 11.42
C ILE A 229 -4.32 -5.00 11.72
N LEU A 230 -4.47 -4.21 12.80
CA LEU A 230 -3.43 -3.30 13.29
C LEU A 230 -2.11 -4.03 13.58
N TYR A 231 -2.21 -5.25 14.12
CA TYR A 231 -1.03 -6.05 14.41
C TYR A 231 -0.45 -6.69 13.14
N ALA A 232 -1.26 -7.10 12.15
CA ALA A 232 -0.76 -7.69 10.90
C ALA A 232 0.11 -6.73 10.04
N LEU A 233 -0.05 -5.42 10.22
CA LEU A 233 0.79 -4.39 9.59
C LEU A 233 2.04 -4.01 10.42
N ILE A 234 2.26 -4.64 11.59
CA ILE A 234 3.43 -4.49 12.49
C ILE A 234 4.33 -5.73 12.43
#